data_AF-A0A1Y1M2L9-F1
#
_entry.id   AF-A0A1Y1M2L9-F1
#
_cell.length_a   1.000
_cell.length_b   1.000
_cell.length_c   1.000
_cell.angle_alpha   90.00
_cell.angle_beta   90.00
_cell.angle_gamma   90.00
#
_symmetry.space_group_name_H-M   'P 1'
#
loop_
_entity.id
_entity.type
_entity.pdbx_description
1 polymer ?
#
loop_
_entity_poly.entity_id
_entity_poly.type
_entity_poly.pdbx_seq_one_letter_code
_entity_poly.pdbx_strand_id
1 'polypeptide(L)'
;MIARTAQGNCSIFRRQGQKELDTVIIEYLKYAVDYDNSPSNTKYCIQNMLKELQETPKGKKFLECQTLEQICFLWGLGNYCRKKELEYQAKGNLGRRQVTPNMFDPSPKRLKLDSTSEIVELGCAFIRASYSQDSDLPKTKLIAWCSKNKIKSPTYETIHEDKLFRSIVTFDGKKYSSTFWEKNKRFAEQGAALACLCSLGLVDIDSLIENGSVLQ
;
A
#
# COMPACT_ATOMS: atom_id res chain seq x y z
N MET A 1 20.73 -26.92 -16.79
CA MET A 1 20.08 -25.84 -16.00
C MET A 1 18.87 -25.34 -16.80
N ILE A 2 17.67 -25.38 -16.22
CA ILE A 2 16.43 -24.90 -16.88
C ILE A 2 16.00 -23.62 -16.16
N ALA A 3 15.77 -22.53 -16.91
CA ALA A 3 15.38 -21.23 -16.34
C ALA A 3 14.03 -20.74 -16.91
N ARG A 4 14.01 -20.25 -18.15
CA ARG A 4 12.80 -19.65 -18.78
C ARG A 4 11.58 -20.58 -18.78
N THR A 5 11.77 -21.88 -19.01
CA THR A 5 10.68 -22.86 -18.97
C THR A 5 10.13 -23.02 -17.55
N ALA A 6 11.00 -23.06 -16.54
CA ALA A 6 10.61 -23.17 -15.14
C ALA A 6 9.95 -21.88 -14.62
N GLN A 7 10.35 -20.72 -15.13
CA GLN A 7 9.74 -19.43 -14.81
C GLN A 7 8.28 -19.35 -15.27
N GLY A 8 7.95 -19.95 -16.43
CA GLY A 8 6.57 -20.03 -16.91
C GLY A 8 5.72 -21.04 -16.14
N ASN A 9 6.28 -22.20 -15.84
CA ASN A 9 5.61 -23.22 -15.03
C ASN A 9 6.65 -24.09 -14.31
N CYS A 10 6.79 -23.89 -13.00
CA CYS A 10 7.79 -24.60 -12.19
C CYS A 10 7.50 -26.10 -12.06
N SER A 11 6.29 -26.54 -12.38
CA SER A 11 5.94 -27.96 -12.41
C SER A 11 6.60 -28.75 -13.55
N ILE A 12 7.39 -28.10 -14.42
CA ILE A 12 8.26 -28.76 -15.41
C ILE A 12 9.17 -29.84 -14.80
N PHE A 13 9.51 -29.72 -13.51
CA PHE A 13 10.34 -30.70 -12.80
C PHE A 13 9.56 -31.92 -12.29
N ARG A 14 8.23 -31.95 -12.42
CA ARG A 14 7.41 -33.10 -11.98
C ARG A 14 7.51 -34.23 -13.00
N ARG A 15 7.78 -35.44 -12.49
CA ARG A 15 7.80 -36.66 -13.32
C ARG A 15 6.44 -37.01 -13.92
N GLN A 16 5.35 -36.65 -13.24
CA GLN A 16 3.97 -36.91 -13.67
C GLN A 16 3.46 -35.91 -14.71
N GLY A 17 4.30 -34.99 -15.18
CA GLY A 17 3.92 -33.93 -16.10
C GLY A 17 3.56 -32.61 -15.41
N GLN A 18 3.39 -31.59 -16.25
CA GLN A 18 3.09 -30.24 -15.81
C GLN A 18 1.69 -30.16 -15.21
N LYS A 19 1.55 -29.37 -14.13
CA LYS A 19 0.26 -28.99 -13.56
C LYS A 19 -0.33 -27.84 -14.36
N GLU A 20 -1.65 -27.73 -14.29
CA GLU A 20 -2.39 -26.54 -14.71
C GLU A 20 -1.84 -25.28 -14.05
N LEU A 21 -1.76 -24.20 -14.84
CA LEU A 21 -1.10 -22.97 -14.43
C LEU A 21 -1.73 -22.35 -13.18
N ASP A 22 -3.06 -22.33 -13.09
CA ASP A 22 -3.77 -21.79 -11.93
C ASP A 22 -3.43 -22.56 -10.64
N THR A 23 -3.21 -23.88 -10.73
CA THR A 23 -2.79 -24.68 -9.56
C THR A 23 -1.38 -24.28 -9.13
N VAL A 24 -0.49 -24.03 -10.08
CA VAL A 24 0.89 -23.60 -9.82
C VAL A 24 0.91 -22.20 -9.19
N ILE A 25 0.08 -21.27 -9.68
CA ILE A 25 -0.06 -19.93 -9.11
C ILE A 25 -0.60 -20.00 -7.67
N ILE A 26 -1.60 -20.84 -7.39
CA ILE A 26 -2.13 -21.04 -6.03
C ILE A 26 -1.04 -21.54 -5.08
N GLU A 27 -0.26 -22.55 -5.49
CA GLU A 27 0.85 -23.09 -4.68
C GLU A 27 1.95 -22.05 -4.47
N TYR A 28 2.30 -21.30 -5.51
CA TYR A 28 3.25 -20.18 -5.42
C TYR A 28 2.77 -19.08 -4.46
N LEU A 29 1.49 -18.70 -4.53
CA LEU A 29 0.91 -17.67 -3.67
C LEU A 29 0.92 -18.08 -2.20
N LYS A 30 0.68 -19.36 -1.88
CA LYS A 30 0.82 -19.84 -0.50
C LYS A 30 2.23 -19.62 0.03
N TYR A 31 3.26 -19.96 -0.76
CA TYR A 31 4.64 -19.67 -0.39
C TYR A 31 4.93 -18.17 -0.30
N ALA A 32 4.40 -17.36 -1.21
CA ALA A 32 4.55 -15.91 -1.15
C ALA A 32 3.99 -15.34 0.16
N VAL A 33 2.85 -15.85 0.62
CA VAL A 33 2.23 -15.47 1.90
C VAL A 33 3.04 -16.01 3.08
N ASP A 34 3.40 -17.29 3.09
CA ASP A 34 4.09 -17.98 4.19
C ASP A 34 5.52 -17.48 4.44
N TYR A 35 6.09 -16.73 3.49
CA TYR A 35 7.43 -16.17 3.59
C TYR A 35 7.45 -14.64 3.43
N ASP A 36 6.30 -13.97 3.58
CA ASP A 36 6.16 -12.50 3.49
C ASP A 36 6.86 -11.92 2.25
N ASN A 37 6.69 -12.58 1.10
CA ASN A 37 7.29 -12.13 -0.15
C ASN A 37 6.61 -10.84 -0.61
N SER A 38 7.42 -9.85 -1.00
CA SER A 38 6.89 -8.54 -1.38
C SER A 38 5.84 -8.64 -2.51
N PRO A 39 4.74 -7.87 -2.44
CA PRO A 39 3.70 -7.88 -3.48
C PRO A 39 4.26 -7.60 -4.88
N SER A 40 5.26 -6.72 -5.00
CA SER A 40 5.92 -6.39 -6.27
C SER A 40 6.65 -7.59 -6.88
N ASN A 41 7.41 -8.33 -6.07
CA ASN A 41 8.10 -9.54 -6.54
C ASN A 41 7.10 -10.65 -6.89
N THR A 42 6.11 -10.88 -6.02
CA THR A 42 5.03 -11.83 -6.25
C THR A 42 4.30 -11.55 -7.57
N LYS A 43 3.95 -10.27 -7.81
CA LYS A 43 3.29 -9.83 -9.04
C LYS A 43 4.15 -10.07 -10.28
N TYR A 44 5.44 -9.71 -10.23
CA TYR A 44 6.37 -9.94 -11.34
C TYR A 44 6.46 -11.43 -11.71
N CYS A 45 6.57 -12.33 -10.73
CA CYS A 45 6.62 -13.77 -10.99
C CYS A 45 5.33 -14.27 -11.67
N ILE A 46 4.15 -13.88 -11.17
CA ILE A 46 2.87 -14.31 -11.75
C ILE A 46 2.66 -13.71 -13.15
N GLN A 47 3.09 -12.48 -13.42
CA GLN A 47 3.05 -11.91 -14.78
C GLN A 47 3.85 -12.77 -15.77
N ASN A 48 5.04 -13.23 -15.37
CA ASN A 48 5.86 -14.12 -16.20
C ASN A 48 5.27 -15.52 -16.39
N MET A 49 4.47 -15.99 -15.41
CA MET A 49 3.71 -17.23 -15.53
C MET A 49 2.54 -17.08 -16.52
N LEU A 50 1.78 -15.98 -16.41
CA LEU A 50 0.59 -15.72 -17.23
C LEU A 50 0.91 -15.45 -18.71
N LYS A 51 1.99 -14.71 -19.01
CA LYS A 51 2.34 -14.32 -20.39
C LYS A 51 1.14 -13.69 -21.12
N GLU A 52 0.65 -14.29 -22.20
CA GLU A 52 -0.50 -13.82 -22.99
C GLU A 52 -1.83 -13.87 -22.22
N LEU A 53 -1.92 -14.69 -21.16
CA LEU A 53 -3.11 -14.77 -20.32
C LEU A 53 -3.36 -13.49 -19.50
N GLN A 54 -2.42 -12.54 -19.50
CA GLN A 54 -2.63 -11.20 -18.94
C GLN A 54 -3.76 -10.43 -19.64
N GLU A 55 -4.05 -10.72 -20.90
CA GLU A 55 -5.13 -10.05 -21.66
C GLU A 55 -6.53 -10.58 -21.32
N THR A 56 -6.60 -11.72 -20.62
CA THR A 56 -7.88 -12.26 -20.15
C THR A 56 -8.53 -11.35 -19.10
N PRO A 57 -9.86 -11.45 -18.87
CA PRO A 57 -10.52 -10.67 -17.82
C PRO A 57 -9.90 -10.85 -16.43
N LYS A 58 -9.46 -12.09 -16.09
CA LYS A 58 -8.75 -12.38 -14.83
C LYS A 58 -7.35 -11.76 -14.81
N GLY A 59 -6.64 -11.82 -15.94
CA GLY A 59 -5.32 -11.21 -16.11
C GLY A 59 -5.36 -9.69 -15.94
N LYS A 60 -6.33 -9.00 -16.53
CA LYS A 60 -6.52 -7.54 -16.39
C LYS A 60 -6.82 -7.14 -14.93
N LYS A 61 -7.73 -7.85 -14.26
CA LYS A 61 -7.97 -7.66 -12.82
C LYS A 61 -6.70 -7.87 -11.98
N PHE A 62 -5.89 -8.86 -12.32
CA PHE A 62 -4.60 -9.09 -11.65
C PHE A 62 -3.60 -7.95 -11.87
N LEU A 63 -3.56 -7.36 -13.07
CA LEU A 63 -2.72 -6.18 -13.34
C LEU A 63 -3.13 -4.96 -12.53
N GLU A 64 -4.37 -4.86 -12.08
CA GLU A 64 -4.87 -3.78 -11.22
C GLU A 64 -4.47 -3.97 -9.74
N CYS A 65 -4.20 -5.20 -9.29
CA CYS A 65 -3.86 -5.49 -7.90
C CYS A 65 -2.56 -4.80 -7.45
N GLN A 66 -2.54 -4.26 -6.23
CA GLN A 66 -1.38 -3.60 -5.62
C GLN A 66 -0.90 -4.26 -4.32
N THR A 67 -1.78 -4.98 -3.62
CA THR A 67 -1.44 -5.67 -2.38
C THR A 67 -1.35 -7.18 -2.60
N LEU A 68 -0.63 -7.88 -1.72
CA LEU A 68 -0.57 -9.34 -1.76
C LEU A 68 -1.96 -9.94 -1.51
N GLU A 69 -2.73 -9.38 -0.59
CA GLU A 69 -4.11 -9.77 -0.32
C GLU A 69 -5.02 -9.67 -1.55
N GLN A 70 -4.96 -8.56 -2.30
CA GLN A 70 -5.72 -8.40 -3.56
C GLN A 70 -5.34 -9.45 -4.59
N ILE A 71 -4.04 -9.74 -4.73
CA ILE A 71 -3.56 -10.81 -5.63
C ILE A 71 -4.11 -12.16 -5.16
N CYS A 72 -3.98 -12.48 -3.86
CA CYS A 72 -4.49 -13.73 -3.30
C CYS A 72 -5.99 -13.89 -3.47
N PHE A 73 -6.77 -12.81 -3.36
CA PHE A 73 -8.22 -12.83 -3.53
C PHE A 73 -8.64 -13.36 -4.92
N LEU A 74 -7.91 -12.99 -5.99
CA LEU A 74 -8.20 -13.45 -7.36
C LEU A 74 -8.05 -14.96 -7.57
N TRP A 75 -7.32 -15.65 -6.69
CA TRP A 75 -7.15 -17.10 -6.69
C TRP A 75 -7.81 -17.76 -5.47
N GLY A 76 -8.75 -17.08 -4.80
CA GLY A 76 -9.51 -17.64 -3.67
C GLY A 76 -8.70 -17.81 -2.38
N LEU A 77 -7.55 -17.12 -2.27
CA LEU A 77 -6.64 -17.19 -1.12
C LEU A 77 -6.70 -15.95 -0.22
N GLY A 78 -7.67 -15.05 -0.40
CA GLY A 78 -7.80 -13.82 0.40
C GLY A 78 -7.85 -14.10 1.92
N ASN A 79 -8.74 -15.01 2.34
CA ASN A 79 -8.87 -15.43 3.75
C ASN A 79 -7.58 -16.07 4.28
N TYR A 80 -6.85 -16.81 3.45
CA TYR A 80 -5.58 -17.42 3.83
C TYR A 80 -4.52 -16.33 4.09
N CYS A 81 -4.40 -15.38 3.17
CA CYS A 81 -3.51 -14.23 3.29
C CYS A 81 -3.79 -13.44 4.56
N ARG A 82 -5.06 -13.04 4.78
CA ARG A 82 -5.48 -12.28 5.95
C ARG A 82 -5.18 -13.00 7.26
N LYS A 83 -5.47 -14.30 7.34
CA LYS A 83 -5.17 -15.11 8.54
C LYS A 83 -3.66 -15.16 8.83
N LYS A 84 -2.83 -15.32 7.79
CA LYS A 84 -1.38 -15.36 7.94
C LYS A 84 -0.79 -14.01 8.34
N GLU A 85 -1.29 -12.92 7.77
CA GLU A 85 -0.90 -11.57 8.17
C GLU A 85 -1.20 -11.29 9.65
N LEU A 86 -2.38 -11.70 10.14
CA LEU A 86 -2.71 -11.59 11.56
C LEU A 86 -1.79 -12.44 12.44
N GLU A 87 -1.42 -13.65 11.99
CA GLU A 87 -0.45 -14.50 12.68
C GLU A 87 0.93 -13.83 12.78
N TYR A 88 1.39 -13.20 11.69
CA TYR A 88 2.65 -12.45 11.68
C TYR A 88 2.59 -11.25 12.64
N GLN A 89 1.52 -10.46 12.58
CA GLN A 89 1.34 -9.33 13.49
C GLN A 89 1.34 -9.79 14.96
N ALA A 90 0.67 -10.88 15.29
CA ALA A 90 0.66 -11.45 16.64
C ALA A 90 2.05 -11.93 17.10
N LYS A 91 2.92 -12.34 16.17
CA LYS A 91 4.32 -12.70 16.44
C LYS A 91 5.27 -11.50 16.45
N GLY A 92 4.76 -10.29 16.25
CA GLY A 92 5.56 -9.07 16.20
C GLY A 92 6.26 -8.83 14.86
N ASN A 93 5.91 -9.56 13.80
CA ASN A 93 6.33 -9.23 12.46
C ASN A 93 5.56 -8.00 11.98
N LEU A 94 6.29 -6.91 11.79
CA LEU A 94 5.73 -5.62 11.46
C LEU A 94 5.62 -5.51 9.95
N GLY A 95 4.41 -5.31 9.45
CA GLY A 95 4.19 -5.06 8.04
C GLY A 95 4.82 -3.72 7.65
N ARG A 96 5.02 -3.50 6.35
CA ARG A 96 5.57 -2.23 5.82
C ARG A 96 4.89 -1.00 6.44
N ARG A 97 3.57 -1.07 6.66
CA ARG A 97 2.73 0.00 7.23
C ARG A 97 3.11 0.45 8.64
N GLN A 98 3.77 -0.42 9.39
CA GLN A 98 4.14 -0.18 10.79
C GLN A 98 5.61 0.25 10.93
N VAL A 99 6.39 0.24 9.83
CA VAL A 99 7.80 0.64 9.86
C VAL A 99 7.92 2.14 10.02
N THR A 100 8.55 2.56 11.13
CA THR A 100 8.96 3.94 11.37
C THR A 100 10.48 4.02 11.52
N PRO A 101 11.14 5.12 11.14
CA PRO A 101 12.60 5.25 11.24
C PRO A 101 13.18 4.93 12.63
N ASN A 102 12.48 5.35 13.69
CA ASN A 102 12.93 5.18 15.08
C ASN A 102 12.37 3.95 15.80
N MET A 103 11.90 2.93 15.06
CA MET A 103 11.21 1.78 15.64
C MET A 103 12.10 0.90 16.54
N PHE A 104 13.41 0.94 16.33
CA PHE A 104 14.40 0.16 17.08
C PHE A 104 15.34 1.04 17.92
N ASP A 105 15.11 2.35 17.99
CA ASP A 105 15.91 3.24 18.82
C ASP A 105 15.36 3.19 20.27
N PRO A 106 16.15 2.72 21.26
CA PRO A 106 15.73 2.69 22.67
C PRO A 106 15.59 4.09 23.27
N SER A 107 16.12 5.12 22.59
CA SER A 107 15.88 6.50 22.96
C SER A 107 14.66 7.02 22.19
N PRO A 108 13.55 7.37 22.86
CA PRO A 108 12.56 8.19 22.21
C PRO A 108 13.23 9.54 22.03
N LYS A 109 13.85 9.78 20.88
CA LYS A 109 14.00 11.13 20.36
C LYS A 109 12.59 11.62 20.14
N ARG A 110 11.94 12.08 21.22
CA ARG A 110 10.78 12.94 21.17
C ARG A 110 11.18 13.99 20.15
N LEU A 111 10.50 14.00 19.00
CA LEU A 111 10.68 15.06 18.04
C LEU A 111 10.62 16.36 18.84
N LYS A 112 11.70 17.13 18.84
CA LYS A 112 11.63 18.55 19.19
C LYS A 112 10.85 19.23 18.07
N LEU A 113 9.54 19.01 18.05
CA LEU A 113 8.58 19.78 17.28
C LEU A 113 8.10 20.88 18.22
N ASP A 114 8.25 22.12 17.78
CA ASP A 114 7.84 23.30 18.53
C ASP A 114 6.42 23.17 19.11
N SER A 115 6.33 23.52 20.38
CA SER A 115 5.34 23.09 21.36
C SER A 115 3.97 23.78 21.28
N THR A 116 3.35 23.98 20.11
CA THR A 116 2.10 24.77 20.04
C THR A 116 1.05 24.37 18.99
N SER A 117 1.18 23.25 18.27
CA SER A 117 0.12 22.83 17.32
C SER A 117 -0.09 21.32 17.34
N GLU A 118 -1.24 20.87 17.86
CA GLU A 118 -1.68 19.48 17.84
C GLU A 118 -1.83 19.02 16.39
N ILE A 119 -1.02 18.03 15.98
CA ILE A 119 -1.07 17.44 14.64
C ILE A 119 -2.15 16.35 14.68
N VAL A 120 -3.16 16.47 13.82
CA VAL A 120 -4.18 15.44 13.65
C VAL A 120 -3.59 14.32 12.77
N GLU A 121 -3.42 13.15 13.35
CA GLU A 121 -2.82 11.99 12.67
C GLU A 121 -3.88 10.97 12.23
N LEU A 122 -3.71 10.40 11.02
CA LEU A 122 -4.55 9.31 10.52
C LEU A 122 -3.68 8.14 10.03
N GLY A 123 -4.06 6.91 10.37
CA GLY A 123 -3.42 5.67 9.92
C GLY A 123 -3.75 5.30 8.48
N CYS A 124 -3.43 6.16 7.50
CA CYS A 124 -3.77 5.94 6.09
C CYS A 124 -2.54 5.88 5.17
N ALA A 125 -2.50 4.92 4.26
CA ALA A 125 -1.53 4.83 3.18
C ALA A 125 -2.14 5.32 1.86
N PHE A 126 -1.35 6.03 1.04
CA PHE A 126 -1.82 6.46 -0.28
C PHE A 126 -1.64 5.34 -1.31
N ILE A 127 -2.75 4.89 -1.89
CA ILE A 127 -2.78 3.81 -2.88
C ILE A 127 -3.16 4.39 -4.25
N ARG A 128 -2.18 4.58 -5.15
CA ARG A 128 -2.42 5.24 -6.45
C ARG A 128 -3.45 4.52 -7.33
N ALA A 129 -3.60 3.20 -7.25
CA ALA A 129 -4.60 2.48 -8.06
C ALA A 129 -6.05 2.80 -7.66
N SER A 130 -6.28 3.23 -6.42
CA SER A 130 -7.62 3.57 -5.93
C SER A 130 -8.17 4.86 -6.56
N TYR A 131 -7.39 5.52 -7.43
CA TYR A 131 -7.74 6.78 -8.09
C TYR A 131 -7.62 6.62 -9.61
N SER A 132 -8.74 6.72 -10.31
CA SER A 132 -8.76 6.59 -11.78
C SER A 132 -8.24 7.83 -12.48
N GLN A 133 -8.57 9.02 -11.98
CA GLN A 133 -8.17 10.30 -12.57
C GLN A 133 -7.21 11.07 -11.66
N ASP A 134 -6.31 11.87 -12.26
CA ASP A 134 -5.37 12.70 -11.50
C ASP A 134 -6.08 13.86 -10.74
N SER A 135 -7.30 14.21 -11.17
CA SER A 135 -8.18 15.13 -10.45
C SER A 135 -8.62 14.60 -9.08
N ASP A 136 -8.71 13.27 -8.95
CA ASP A 136 -9.21 12.61 -7.74
C ASP A 136 -8.11 12.42 -6.69
N LEU A 137 -6.85 12.64 -7.06
CA LEU A 137 -5.72 12.52 -6.16
C LEU A 137 -5.90 13.44 -4.95
N PRO A 138 -5.63 12.96 -3.72
CA PRO A 138 -5.88 13.71 -2.49
C PRO A 138 -5.34 15.14 -2.49
N LYS A 139 -4.09 15.33 -2.94
CA LYS A 139 -3.45 16.65 -3.02
C LYS A 139 -4.16 17.57 -4.00
N THR A 140 -4.52 17.05 -5.18
CA THR A 140 -5.24 17.81 -6.23
C THR A 140 -6.64 18.18 -5.74
N LYS A 141 -7.37 17.22 -5.16
CA LYS A 141 -8.71 17.40 -4.61
C LYS A 141 -8.72 18.43 -3.49
N LEU A 142 -7.74 18.40 -2.58
CA LEU A 142 -7.62 19.39 -1.50
C LEU A 142 -7.36 20.80 -2.05
N ILE A 143 -6.45 20.96 -3.02
CA ILE A 143 -6.17 22.24 -3.66
C ILE A 143 -7.41 22.79 -4.37
N ALA A 144 -8.12 21.95 -5.13
CA ALA A 144 -9.35 22.33 -5.83
C ALA A 144 -10.43 22.77 -4.83
N TRP A 145 -10.56 22.06 -3.71
CA TRP A 145 -11.49 22.41 -2.65
C TRP A 145 -11.12 23.75 -1.98
N CYS A 146 -9.84 24.01 -1.70
CA CYS A 146 -9.41 25.32 -1.17
C CYS A 146 -9.74 26.46 -2.13
N SER A 147 -9.48 26.29 -3.42
CA SER A 147 -9.80 27.27 -4.46
C SER A 147 -11.30 27.57 -4.52
N LYS A 148 -12.14 26.52 -4.50
CA LYS A 148 -13.61 26.65 -4.51
C LYS A 148 -14.15 27.40 -3.28
N ASN A 149 -13.55 27.20 -2.11
CA ASN A 149 -13.97 27.82 -0.86
C ASN A 149 -13.25 29.15 -0.56
N LYS A 150 -12.40 29.65 -1.48
CA LYS A 150 -11.59 30.87 -1.30
C LYS A 150 -10.69 30.83 -0.06
N ILE A 151 -10.23 29.64 0.32
CA ILE A 151 -9.32 29.41 1.43
C ILE A 151 -7.89 29.37 0.89
N LYS A 152 -6.92 29.81 1.70
CA LYS A 152 -5.50 29.74 1.35
C LYS A 152 -5.09 28.30 1.00
N SER A 153 -4.29 28.16 -0.06
CA SER A 153 -3.76 26.86 -0.47
C SER A 153 -2.98 26.18 0.65
N PRO A 154 -3.10 24.85 0.79
CA PRO A 154 -2.44 24.10 1.85
C PRO A 154 -0.92 24.11 1.65
N THR A 155 -0.17 24.20 2.74
CA THR A 155 1.31 24.12 2.73
C THR A 155 1.76 22.75 3.22
N TYR A 156 2.84 22.23 2.64
CA TYR A 156 3.37 20.90 2.96
C TYR A 156 4.79 21.02 3.49
N GLU A 157 5.02 20.41 4.64
CA GLU A 157 6.34 20.17 5.20
C GLU A 157 6.61 18.67 5.10
N THR A 158 7.79 18.28 4.60
CA THR A 158 8.18 16.87 4.47
C THR A 158 9.36 16.60 5.39
N ILE A 159 9.18 15.65 6.29
CA ILE A 159 10.21 15.07 7.13
C ILE A 159 10.82 13.90 6.36
N HIS A 160 12.14 13.87 6.27
CA HIS A 160 12.89 12.81 5.63
C HIS A 160 13.85 12.20 6.65
N GLU A 161 13.75 10.89 6.83
CA GLU A 161 14.61 10.14 7.75
C GLU A 161 14.97 8.82 7.05
N ASP A 162 16.27 8.57 6.89
CA ASP A 162 16.86 7.49 6.08
C ASP A 162 16.35 7.41 4.63
N LYS A 163 15.49 6.44 4.32
CA LYS A 163 14.89 6.20 2.99
C LYS A 163 13.37 6.39 3.02
N LEU A 164 12.88 7.01 4.08
CA LEU A 164 11.47 7.15 4.40
C LEU A 164 11.10 8.64 4.49
N PHE A 165 9.88 8.95 4.05
CA PHE A 165 9.33 10.28 3.97
C PHE A 165 7.99 10.33 4.67
N ARG A 166 7.80 11.35 5.50
CA ARG A 166 6.52 11.68 6.12
C ARG A 166 6.20 13.12 5.80
N SER A 167 4.94 13.46 5.52
CA SER A 167 4.56 14.85 5.26
C SER A 167 3.49 15.32 6.23
N ILE A 168 3.56 16.59 6.59
CA ILE A 168 2.57 17.32 7.38
C ILE A 168 1.98 18.37 6.45
N VAL A 169 0.65 18.35 6.31
CA VAL A 169 -0.08 19.40 5.60
C VAL A 169 -0.64 20.39 6.62
N THR A 170 -0.40 21.67 6.40
CA THR A 170 -1.03 22.74 7.18
C THR A 170 -2.19 23.30 6.36
N PHE A 171 -3.39 23.20 6.91
CA PHE A 171 -4.62 23.68 6.32
C PHE A 171 -5.41 24.46 7.38
N ASP A 172 -5.72 25.72 7.08
CA ASP A 172 -6.47 26.62 7.96
C ASP A 172 -5.92 26.70 9.40
N GLY A 173 -4.59 26.81 9.52
CA GLY A 173 -3.89 26.87 10.81
C GLY A 173 -3.78 25.53 11.55
N LYS A 174 -4.43 24.47 11.07
CA LYS A 174 -4.35 23.11 11.63
C LYS A 174 -3.37 22.26 10.84
N LYS A 175 -2.71 21.33 11.52
CA LYS A 175 -1.72 20.42 10.92
C LYS A 175 -2.30 19.01 10.86
N TYR A 176 -2.12 18.34 9.73
CA TYR A 176 -2.57 16.96 9.51
C TYR A 176 -1.44 16.12 8.94
N SER A 177 -1.37 14.85 9.31
CA SER A 177 -0.35 13.94 8.78
C SER A 177 -0.84 12.50 8.75
N SER A 178 -0.33 11.72 7.79
CA SER A 178 -0.44 10.26 7.89
C SER A 178 0.58 9.74 8.92
N THR A 179 0.23 8.71 9.69
CA THR A 179 1.21 7.98 10.52
C THR A 179 2.15 7.12 9.69
N PHE A 180 1.81 6.85 8.44
CA PHE A 180 2.58 5.99 7.56
C PHE A 180 3.76 6.72 6.89
N TRP A 181 4.93 6.09 6.91
CA TRP A 181 6.14 6.56 6.26
C TRP A 181 6.29 5.97 4.86
N GLU A 182 6.42 6.84 3.86
CA GLU A 182 6.45 6.49 2.45
C GLU A 182 7.87 6.43 1.87
N LYS A 183 8.05 5.72 0.75
CA LYS A 183 9.35 5.62 0.07
C LYS A 183 9.75 6.87 -0.71
N ASN A 184 8.81 7.80 -0.92
CA ASN A 184 9.06 9.01 -1.68
C ASN A 184 8.21 10.18 -1.16
N LYS A 185 8.74 11.39 -1.36
CA LYS A 185 8.09 12.65 -0.95
C LYS A 185 6.68 12.81 -1.54
N ARG A 186 6.48 12.50 -2.82
CA ARG A 186 5.19 12.71 -3.50
C ARG A 186 4.07 11.91 -2.85
N PHE A 187 4.34 10.66 -2.47
CA PHE A 187 3.35 9.79 -1.83
C PHE A 187 3.08 10.23 -0.39
N ALA A 188 4.13 10.66 0.33
CA ALA A 188 3.97 11.22 1.68
C ALA A 188 3.03 12.45 1.68
N GLU A 189 3.18 13.35 0.70
CA GLU A 189 2.29 14.51 0.55
C GLU A 189 0.84 14.10 0.23
N GLN A 190 0.64 13.08 -0.61
CA GLN A 190 -0.70 12.55 -0.90
C GLN A 190 -1.34 11.93 0.36
N GLY A 191 -0.56 11.19 1.17
CA GLY A 191 -1.02 10.63 2.44
C GLY A 191 -1.43 11.72 3.45
N ALA A 192 -0.64 12.79 3.56
CA ALA A 192 -0.98 13.92 4.43
C ALA A 192 -2.26 14.65 3.96
N ALA A 193 -2.39 14.87 2.65
CA ALA A 193 -3.60 15.45 2.06
C ALA A 193 -4.83 14.56 2.30
N LEU A 194 -4.66 13.23 2.24
CA LEU A 194 -5.73 12.27 2.51
C LEU A 194 -6.21 12.35 3.97
N ALA A 195 -5.28 12.42 4.92
CA ALA A 195 -5.60 12.62 6.34
C ALA A 195 -6.40 13.92 6.57
N CYS A 196 -5.99 15.01 5.91
CA CYS A 196 -6.72 16.28 5.96
C CYS A 196 -8.14 16.17 5.36
N LEU A 197 -8.27 15.63 4.15
CA LEU A 197 -9.58 15.46 3.48
C LEU A 197 -10.54 14.59 4.30
N CYS A 198 -10.01 13.55 4.96
CA CYS A 198 -10.78 12.69 5.82
C CYS A 198 -11.25 13.43 7.09
N SER A 199 -10.36 14.19 7.73
CA SER A 199 -10.74 15.03 8.88
C SER A 199 -11.75 16.13 8.53
N LEU A 200 -11.80 16.57 7.27
CA LEU A 200 -12.79 17.53 6.76
C LEU A 200 -14.12 16.87 6.36
N GLY A 201 -14.25 15.54 6.42
CA GLY A 201 -15.43 14.81 5.98
C GLY A 201 -15.63 14.80 4.46
N LEU A 202 -14.59 15.10 3.67
CA LEU A 202 -14.64 15.13 2.20
C LEU A 202 -14.27 13.79 1.55
N VAL A 203 -13.70 12.89 2.35
CA VAL A 203 -13.41 11.49 2.03
C VAL A 203 -13.84 10.67 3.24
N ASP A 204 -14.67 9.69 2.97
CA ASP A 204 -15.19 8.79 3.98
C ASP A 204 -14.16 7.73 4.40
N ILE A 205 -14.12 7.40 5.70
CA ILE A 205 -13.20 6.40 6.24
C ILE A 205 -13.56 5.01 5.71
N ASP A 206 -14.85 4.69 5.59
CA ASP A 206 -15.27 3.35 5.18
C ASP A 206 -14.81 3.05 3.74
N SER A 207 -14.90 4.05 2.85
CA SER A 207 -14.33 3.97 1.50
C SER A 207 -12.80 3.73 1.49
N LEU A 208 -12.09 4.27 2.49
CA LEU A 208 -10.64 4.05 2.64
C LEU A 208 -10.31 2.70 3.25
N ILE A 209 -11.20 2.12 4.05
CA ILE A 209 -11.07 0.75 4.54
C ILE A 209 -11.30 -0.23 3.38
N GLU A 210 -12.37 -0.04 2.60
CA GLU A 210 -12.70 -0.90 1.44
C GLU A 210 -11.59 -0.94 0.39
N ASN A 211 -10.99 0.21 0.09
CA ASN A 211 -9.89 0.28 -0.88
C ASN A 211 -8.51 -0.09 -0.28
N GLY A 212 -8.49 -0.41 1.02
CA GLY A 212 -7.32 -0.83 1.77
C GLY A 212 -6.35 0.30 2.14
N SER A 213 -6.69 1.57 1.96
CA SER A 213 -5.84 2.70 2.37
C SER A 213 -5.74 2.81 3.89
N VAL A 214 -6.80 2.48 4.61
CA VAL A 214 -6.83 2.35 6.08
C VAL A 214 -6.99 0.87 6.42
N LEU A 215 -6.32 0.40 7.47
CA LEU A 215 -6.55 -0.93 8.04
C LEU A 215 -7.23 -0.78 9.40
N GLN A 216 -8.28 -1.57 9.61
CA GLN A 216 -8.89 -1.83 10.91
C GLN A 216 -8.58 -3.28 11.33
#